data_AF-A0A174R5H3-F1
#
_entry.id   AF-A0A174R5H3-F1
#
_cell.length_a   1.000
_cell.length_b   1.000
_cell.length_c   1.000
_cell.angle_alpha   90.00
_cell.angle_beta   90.00
_cell.angle_gamma   90.00
#
_symmetry.space_group_name_H-M   'P 1'
#
loop_
_entity.id
_entity.type
_entity.pdbx_description
1 polymer ?
#
loop_
_entity_poly.entity_id
_entity_poly.type
_entity_poly.pdbx_seq_one_letter_code
_entity_poly.pdbx_strand_id
1 'polypeptide(L)' 'MKEDRRLRNLRYQMRKKGYQFDTKNLVAIMPSHDKRSLLQERRLSKFGFSIQYNMFEQ' A
#
# COMPACT_ATOMS: atom_id res chain seq x y z
N MET A 1 -17.43 7.20 8.84
CA MET A 1 -17.60 6.21 7.77
C MET A 1 -16.88 4.93 8.16
N LYS A 2 -17.55 3.76 8.12
CA LYS A 2 -16.86 2.48 8.31
C LYS A 2 -15.92 2.27 7.13
N GLU A 3 -14.63 2.07 7.38
CA GLU A 3 -13.70 1.67 6.33
C GLU A 3 -14.19 0.40 5.64
N ASP A 4 -14.22 0.41 4.30
CA ASP A 4 -14.57 -0.77 3.51
C ASP A 4 -13.68 -1.94 3.99
N ARG A 5 -14.35 -3.03 4.39
CA ARG A 5 -13.68 -4.26 4.87
C ARG A 5 -12.63 -4.74 3.87
N ARG A 6 -12.85 -4.53 2.57
CA ARG A 6 -11.91 -4.87 1.50
C ARG A 6 -10.63 -4.06 1.58
N LEU A 7 -10.72 -2.74 1.79
CA LEU A 7 -9.56 -1.88 1.93
C LEU A 7 -8.76 -2.22 3.20
N ARG A 8 -9.45 -2.44 4.32
CA ARG A 8 -8.78 -2.84 5.58
C ARG A 8 -7.99 -4.15 5.42
N ASN A 9 -8.62 -5.16 4.80
CA ASN A 9 -7.98 -6.44 4.55
C ASN A 9 -6.79 -6.31 3.57
N LEU A 10 -6.94 -5.50 2.52
CA LEU A 10 -5.88 -5.24 1.55
C LEU A 10 -4.65 -4.61 2.21
N ARG A 11 -4.84 -3.56 3.02
CA ARG A 11 -3.73 -2.93 3.76
C ARG A 11 -3.07 -3.89 4.73
N TYR A 12 -3.84 -4.72 5.43
CA TYR A 12 -3.28 -5.74 6.33
C TYR A 12 -2.39 -6.73 5.57
N GLN A 13 -2.83 -7.21 4.40
CA GLN A 13 -2.01 -8.10 3.55
C GLN A 13 -0.73 -7.41 3.06
N MET A 14 -0.81 -6.12 2.70
CA MET A 14 0.34 -5.38 2.17
C MET A 14 1.33 -4.98 3.27
N ARG A 15 0.87 -4.69 4.49
CA ARG A 15 1.74 -4.49 5.65
C ARG A 15 2.59 -5.72 5.94
N LYS A 16 2.05 -6.93 5.78
CA LYS A 16 2.84 -8.17 5.89
C LYS A 16 3.96 -8.29 4.84
N LYS A 17 3.84 -7.56 3.73
CA LYS A 17 4.87 -7.48 2.69
C LYS A 17 5.85 -6.31 2.91
N GLY A 18 5.67 -5.51 3.96
CA GLY A 18 6.52 -4.37 4.28
C GLY A 18 6.02 -3.03 3.74
N TYR A 19 4.86 -2.97 3.08
CA TYR A 19 4.30 -1.68 2.66
C TYR A 19 3.87 -0.85 3.87
N GLN A 20 4.24 0.42 3.87
CA GLN A 20 3.74 1.41 4.82
C GLN A 20 2.60 2.23 4.19
N PHE A 21 1.74 2.80 5.02
CA PHE A 21 0.54 3.50 4.55
C PHE A 21 0.37 4.84 5.26
N ASP A 22 0.29 5.90 4.48
CA ASP A 22 -0.23 7.19 4.90
C ASP A 22 -1.68 7.30 4.43
N THR A 23 -2.61 7.09 5.35
CA THR A 23 -4.05 7.16 5.05
C THR A 23 -4.55 8.60 4.94
N LYS A 24 -3.83 9.60 5.46
CA LYS A 24 -4.21 11.01 5.31
C LYS A 24 -3.99 11.47 3.88
N ASN A 25 -2.84 11.10 3.31
CA ASN A 25 -2.46 11.50 1.95
C ASN A 25 -2.80 10.43 0.89
N LEU A 26 -3.41 9.31 1.29
CA LEU A 26 -3.68 8.15 0.42
C LEU A 26 -2.43 7.68 -0.31
N VAL A 27 -1.33 7.51 0.43
CA VAL A 27 -0.07 7.01 -0.11
C VAL A 27 0.26 5.65 0.49
N ALA A 28 0.64 4.69 -0.35
CA ALA A 28 1.28 3.46 0.06
C ALA A 28 2.76 3.52 -0.31
N ILE A 29 3.61 3.46 0.69
CA ILE A 29 5.06 3.47 0.52
C ILE A 29 5.50 2.02 0.30
N MET A 30 6.12 1.80 -0.85
CA MET A 30 6.61 0.52 -1.30
C MET A 30 7.79 0.05 -0.44
N PRO A 31 7.87 -1.25 -0.09
CA PRO A 31 9.06 -1.84 0.51
C PRO A 31 10.20 -1.95 -0.52
N SER A 32 11.26 -2.67 -0.15
CA SER A 32 12.30 -3.13 -1.09
C SER A 32 11.71 -3.81 -2.34
N HIS A 33 12.44 -3.72 -3.47
CA HIS A 33 11.96 -4.15 -4.79
C HIS A 33 11.58 -5.64 -4.88
N ASP A 34 12.22 -6.49 -4.07
CA ASP A 34 11.98 -7.93 -3.94
C ASP A 34 10.58 -8.28 -3.42
N LYS A 35 9.99 -7.41 -2.58
CA LYS A 35 8.68 -7.63 -1.93
C LYS A 35 7.53 -6.93 -2.65
N ARG A 36 7.83 -6.28 -3.79
CA ARG A 36 6.87 -5.53 -4.58
C ARG A 36 5.77 -6.44 -5.15
N SER A 37 4.53 -5.94 -5.18
CA SER A 37 3.38 -6.69 -5.70
C SER A 37 2.50 -5.81 -6.60
N LEU A 38 2.74 -5.84 -7.91
CA LEU A 38 2.00 -5.08 -8.94
C LEU A 38 0.48 -5.29 -8.87
N LEU A 39 0.03 -6.52 -8.61
CA LEU A 39 -1.40 -6.82 -8.49
C LEU A 39 -2.04 -6.07 -7.32
N GLN A 40 -1.36 -6.00 -6.17
CA GLN A 40 -1.87 -5.34 -4.98
C GLN A 40 -1.79 -3.82 -5.13
N GLU A 41 -0.75 -3.30 -5.78
CA GLU A 41 -0.64 -1.89 -6.17
C GLU A 41 -1.83 -1.46 -7.04
N ARG A 42 -2.16 -2.23 -8.09
CA ARG A 42 -3.35 -1.96 -8.93
C ARG A 42 -4.65 -1.96 -8.13
N ARG A 43 -4.77 -2.83 -7.11
CA ARG A 43 -5.94 -2.86 -6.23
C ARG A 43 -6.01 -1.63 -5.33
N LEU A 44 -4.87 -1.16 -4.82
CA LEU A 44 -4.78 0.07 -4.04
C LEU A 44 -5.17 1.31 -4.86
N SER A 45 -4.76 1.38 -6.12
CA SER A 45 -5.14 2.49 -7.01
C SER A 45 -6.65 2.60 -7.18
N LYS A 46 -7.41 1.48 -7.13
CA LYS A 46 -8.88 1.51 -7.14
C LYS A 46 -9.49 2.16 -5.91
N PHE A 47 -8.75 2.21 -4.80
CA PHE A 47 -9.14 2.89 -3.56
C PHE A 47 -8.53 4.31 -3.46
N GLY A 48 -7.94 4.82 -4.55
CA GLY A 48 -7.35 6.16 -4.60
C GLY A 48 -5.95 6.27 -4.02
N PHE A 49 -5.28 5.15 -3.70
CA PHE A 49 -3.93 5.18 -3.17
C PHE A 49 -2.89 5.36 -4.29
N SER A 50 -1.98 6.32 -4.11
CA SER A 50 -0.74 6.44 -4.89
C SER A 50 0.35 5.56 -4.29
N ILE A 51 1.22 4.99 -5.14
CA ILE A 51 2.38 4.21 -4.70
C ILE A 51 3.61 5.11 -4.74
N GLN A 52 4.33 5.20 -3.62
CA GLN A 52 5.62 5.90 -3.56
C GLN A 52 6.75 4.91 -3.33
N TYR A 53 7.88 5.19 -3.98
CA TYR A 53 9.12 4.48 -3.75
C TYR A 53 9.72 4.97 -2.44
N ASN A 54 10.09 4.05 -1.54
CA ASN A 54 10.93 4.43 -0.43
C ASN A 54 12.32 4.78 -0.97
N MET A 55 12.59 6.07 -1.15
CA MET A 55 13.86 6.56 -1.68
C MET A 55 14.98 6.58 -0.62
N PHE A 56 14.66 6.24 0.63
CA PHE A 56 15.57 6.36 1.77
C PHE A 56 16.07 5.03 2.33
N GLU A 57 15.66 3.89 1.74
CA GLU A 57 16.21 2.58 2.11
C GLU A 57 17.23 2.12 1.06
N GLN A 58 18.50 2.20 1.46
CA GLN A 58 19.65 1.50 0.88
C GLN A 58 19.89 0.20 1.64
#